data_AF-A0A947Z7Y6-F1
#
_entry.id   AF-A0A947Z7Y6-F1
#
_cell.length_a   1.000
_cell.length_b   1.000
_cell.length_c   1.000
_cell.angle_alpha   90.00
_cell.angle_beta   90.00
_cell.angle_gamma   90.00
#
_symmetry.space_group_name_H-M   'P 1'
#
loop_
_entity.id
_entity.type
_entity.pdbx_description
1 polymer ?
#
loop_
_entity_poly.entity_id
_entity_poly.type
_entity_poly.pdbx_seq_one_letter_code
_entity_poly.pdbx_strand_id
1 'polypeptide(L)'
;MKNYLAPVIVMITVFFVLSGCKKEEKKDNAPAAPVVKSQFVKALEGLADKGCACKDAACASSVQLEVGKLAKSIKKMNPADYKPMQEAQSRLDACIVKYDARVISYTALTTALCACKDKKCAQAASAGFTKWAKELTSAKKRLDKSATQAIVAQGLKAKACFDKFGLPVPQ
;
A
#
# COMPACT_ATOMS: atom_id res chain seq x y z
N MET A 1 24.21 49.26 6.94
CA MET A 1 24.37 49.34 5.48
C MET A 1 23.47 48.30 4.86
N LYS A 2 22.46 48.75 4.08
CA LYS A 2 21.38 47.94 3.53
C LYS A 2 21.79 47.44 2.14
N ASN A 3 21.95 46.13 1.97
CA ASN A 3 22.11 45.53 0.65
C ASN A 3 20.75 44.96 0.20
N TYR A 4 20.12 45.69 -0.70
CA TYR A 4 18.93 45.28 -1.43
C TYR A 4 19.33 44.31 -2.54
N LEU A 5 18.94 43.04 -2.42
CA LEU A 5 18.98 42.09 -3.54
C LEU A 5 17.60 42.08 -4.19
N ALA A 6 17.55 42.62 -5.41
CA ALA A 6 16.37 42.66 -6.26
C ALA A 6 15.96 41.24 -6.72
N PRO A 7 14.67 40.91 -6.79
CA PRO A 7 14.21 39.69 -7.42
C PRO A 7 14.24 39.84 -8.95
N VAL A 8 15.09 39.04 -9.61
CA VAL A 8 15.04 38.83 -11.05
C VAL A 8 13.81 37.98 -11.36
N ILE A 9 12.74 38.64 -11.80
CA ILE A 9 11.51 38.02 -12.30
C ILE A 9 11.82 37.47 -13.69
N VAL A 10 12.10 36.16 -13.78
CA VAL A 10 12.15 35.44 -15.06
C VAL A 10 10.71 35.09 -15.43
N MET A 11 10.08 35.94 -16.26
CA MET A 11 8.83 35.58 -16.94
C MET A 11 9.13 34.49 -17.97
N ILE A 12 8.81 33.24 -17.62
CA ILE A 12 8.79 32.13 -18.57
C ILE A 12 7.48 32.23 -19.36
N THR A 13 7.59 32.81 -20.57
CA THR A 13 6.51 32.83 -21.56
C THR A 13 6.43 31.43 -22.19
N VAL A 14 5.49 30.61 -21.70
CA VAL A 14 5.18 29.33 -22.34
C VAL A 14 4.31 29.61 -23.56
N PHE A 15 4.93 29.59 -24.74
CA PHE A 15 4.24 29.55 -26.02
C PHE A 15 3.45 28.24 -26.14
N PHE A 16 2.13 28.34 -26.01
CA PHE A 16 1.19 27.31 -26.42
C PHE A 16 1.18 27.22 -27.96
N VAL A 17 2.07 26.40 -28.52
CA VAL A 17 1.97 25.99 -29.93
C VAL A 17 0.94 24.86 -30.00
N LEU A 18 -0.32 25.24 -30.26
CA LEU A 18 -1.39 24.35 -30.68
C LEU A 18 -1.12 23.88 -32.12
N SER A 19 -0.13 22.99 -32.29
CA SER A 19 0.01 22.21 -33.51
C SER A 19 -0.97 21.03 -33.46
N GLY A 20 -2.04 21.15 -34.24
CA GLY A 20 -3.06 20.14 -34.39
C GLY A 20 -2.51 18.82 -34.94
N CYS A 21 -2.41 17.82 -34.08
CA CYS A 21 -2.46 16.42 -34.47
C CYS A 21 -3.93 15.97 -34.42
N LYS A 22 -4.65 16.21 -35.52
CA LYS A 22 -5.96 15.62 -35.79
C LYS A 22 -5.75 14.12 -36.05
N LYS A 23 -5.62 13.34 -34.99
CA LYS A 23 -5.56 11.87 -35.07
C LYS A 23 -7.00 11.37 -35.03
N GLU A 24 -7.46 10.81 -36.15
CA GLU A 24 -8.78 10.24 -36.32
C GLU A 24 -9.07 9.22 -35.21
N GLU A 25 -10.06 9.53 -34.36
CA GLU A 25 -10.70 8.56 -33.48
C GLU A 25 -11.53 7.61 -34.35
N LYS A 26 -10.93 6.49 -34.75
CA LYS A 26 -11.72 5.29 -35.01
C LYS A 26 -12.28 4.80 -33.68
N LYS A 27 -13.49 5.27 -33.35
CA LYS A 27 -14.40 4.63 -32.39
C LYS A 27 -14.91 3.32 -33.00
N ASP A 28 -14.04 2.33 -33.08
CA ASP A 28 -14.46 0.94 -33.20
C ASP A 28 -14.86 0.47 -31.79
N ASN A 29 -16.08 0.82 -31.38
CA ASN A 29 -16.76 0.19 -30.23
C ASN A 29 -17.17 -1.24 -30.61
N ALA A 30 -16.20 -2.05 -31.02
CA ALA A 30 -16.37 -3.50 -31.00
C ALA A 30 -16.33 -3.91 -29.52
N PRO A 31 -17.30 -4.69 -29.01
CA PRO A 31 -17.20 -5.26 -27.69
C PRO A 31 -15.88 -6.03 -27.62
N ALA A 32 -15.00 -5.64 -26.68
CA ALA A 32 -13.73 -6.31 -26.47
C ALA A 32 -14.02 -7.81 -26.33
N ALA A 33 -13.48 -8.61 -27.26
CA ALA A 33 -13.61 -10.06 -27.20
C ALA A 33 -13.22 -10.52 -25.79
N PRO A 34 -13.95 -11.46 -25.17
CA PRO A 34 -13.70 -11.87 -23.81
C PRO A 34 -12.24 -12.30 -23.67
N VAL A 35 -11.48 -11.56 -22.85
CA VAL A 35 -10.08 -11.89 -22.57
C VAL A 35 -10.08 -13.22 -21.84
N VAL A 36 -9.68 -14.27 -22.56
CA VAL A 36 -9.53 -15.60 -21.97
C VAL A 36 -8.35 -15.53 -20.99
N LYS A 37 -8.68 -15.45 -19.69
CA LYS A 37 -7.68 -15.42 -18.62
C LYS A 37 -6.79 -16.65 -18.70
N SER A 38 -5.48 -16.46 -18.61
CA SER A 38 -4.55 -17.59 -18.54
C SER A 38 -4.76 -18.43 -17.29
N GLN A 39 -4.21 -19.65 -17.31
CA GLN A 39 -4.20 -20.52 -16.13
C GLN A 39 -3.51 -19.88 -14.93
N PHE A 40 -2.50 -19.04 -15.17
CA PHE A 40 -1.81 -18.31 -14.10
C PHE A 40 -2.77 -17.33 -13.40
N VAL A 41 -3.49 -16.50 -14.16
CA VAL A 41 -4.46 -15.55 -13.58
C VAL A 41 -5.54 -16.30 -12.80
N LYS A 42 -6.10 -17.38 -13.38
CA LYS A 42 -7.11 -18.20 -12.70
C LYS A 42 -6.58 -18.83 -11.40
N ALA A 43 -5.33 -19.30 -11.40
CA ALA A 43 -4.70 -19.84 -10.20
C ALA A 43 -4.52 -18.76 -9.13
N LEU A 44 -4.10 -17.55 -9.52
CA LEU A 44 -3.97 -16.42 -8.59
C LEU A 44 -5.33 -15.98 -8.03
N GLU A 45 -6.39 -15.98 -8.85
CA GLU A 45 -7.76 -15.72 -8.39
C GLU A 45 -8.22 -16.74 -7.35
N GLY A 46 -7.97 -18.04 -7.58
CA GLY A 46 -8.25 -19.07 -6.60
C GLY A 46 -7.45 -18.91 -5.30
N LEU A 47 -6.20 -18.45 -5.39
CA LEU A 47 -5.40 -18.11 -4.20
C LEU A 47 -5.97 -16.88 -3.48
N ALA A 48 -6.48 -15.89 -4.21
CA ALA A 48 -7.18 -14.76 -3.61
C ALA A 48 -8.42 -15.22 -2.84
N ASP A 49 -9.25 -16.09 -3.43
CA ASP A 49 -10.42 -16.67 -2.75
C ASP A 49 -10.02 -17.41 -1.46
N LYS A 50 -8.99 -18.27 -1.53
CA LYS A 50 -8.44 -18.96 -0.34
C LYS A 50 -7.94 -17.96 0.70
N GLY A 51 -7.21 -16.94 0.30
CA GLY A 51 -6.69 -15.90 1.18
C GLY A 51 -7.81 -15.13 1.89
N CYS A 52 -8.90 -14.84 1.18
CA CYS A 52 -10.09 -14.21 1.76
C CYS A 52 -10.85 -15.12 2.73
N ALA A 53 -10.79 -16.44 2.53
CA ALA A 53 -11.38 -17.43 3.41
C ALA A 53 -10.53 -17.74 4.65
N CYS A 54 -9.27 -17.27 4.71
CA CYS A 54 -8.41 -17.50 5.86
C CYS A 54 -8.99 -16.90 7.14
N LYS A 55 -8.85 -17.63 8.25
CA LYS A 55 -9.29 -17.22 9.59
C LYS A 55 -8.12 -16.84 10.51
N ASP A 56 -6.91 -17.25 10.15
CA ASP A 56 -5.71 -17.06 10.95
C ASP A 56 -4.47 -16.75 10.08
N ALA A 57 -3.38 -16.40 10.75
CA ALA A 57 -2.12 -16.04 10.12
C ALA A 57 -1.39 -17.25 9.49
N ALA A 58 -1.62 -18.47 9.98
CA ALA A 58 -0.99 -19.67 9.41
C ALA A 58 -1.56 -19.97 8.02
N CYS A 59 -2.88 -19.87 7.85
CA CYS A 59 -3.56 -19.95 6.57
C CYS A 59 -3.03 -18.87 5.60
N ALA A 60 -3.01 -17.60 6.04
CA ALA A 60 -2.53 -16.51 5.19
C ALA A 60 -1.07 -16.71 4.75
N SER A 61 -0.20 -17.18 5.65
CA SER A 61 1.19 -17.55 5.35
C SER A 61 1.28 -18.67 4.33
N SER A 62 0.46 -19.72 4.47
CA SER A 62 0.39 -20.82 3.49
C SER A 62 -0.02 -20.31 2.10
N VAL A 63 -1.02 -19.43 2.02
CA VAL A 63 -1.43 -18.82 0.74
C VAL A 63 -0.30 -17.99 0.14
N GLN A 64 0.42 -17.18 0.92
CA GLN A 64 1.58 -16.43 0.41
C GLN A 64 2.68 -17.35 -0.12
N LEU A 65 2.92 -18.50 0.51
CA LEU A 65 3.87 -19.50 0.01
C LEU A 65 3.40 -20.10 -1.31
N GLU A 66 2.10 -20.41 -1.45
CA GLU A 66 1.52 -20.88 -2.73
C GLU A 66 1.66 -19.82 -3.83
N VAL A 67 1.41 -18.55 -3.54
CA VAL A 67 1.62 -17.44 -4.49
C VAL A 67 3.09 -17.34 -4.90
N GLY A 68 4.02 -17.46 -3.94
CA GLY A 68 5.45 -17.47 -4.24
C GLY A 68 5.89 -18.63 -5.14
N LYS A 69 5.27 -19.81 -4.97
CA LYS A 69 5.48 -20.96 -5.87
C LYS A 69 4.87 -20.71 -7.25
N LEU A 70 3.66 -20.15 -7.31
CA LEU A 70 2.98 -19.80 -8.55
C LEU A 70 3.76 -18.74 -9.34
N ALA A 71 4.29 -17.72 -8.68
CA ALA A 71 5.11 -16.69 -9.32
C ALA A 71 6.38 -17.28 -9.96
N LYS A 72 7.00 -18.28 -9.31
CA LYS A 72 8.20 -18.97 -9.84
C LYS A 72 7.91 -19.87 -11.04
N SER A 73 6.67 -20.32 -11.25
CA SER A 73 6.33 -21.15 -12.41
C SER A 73 6.17 -20.35 -13.70
N ILE A 74 6.07 -19.02 -13.62
CA ILE A 74 5.93 -18.15 -14.78
C ILE A 74 7.30 -17.90 -15.42
N LYS A 75 7.46 -18.34 -16.67
CA LYS A 75 8.63 -17.98 -17.49
C LYS A 75 8.39 -16.73 -18.34
N LYS A 76 7.17 -16.54 -18.81
CA LYS A 76 6.74 -15.40 -19.63
C LYS A 76 5.27 -15.12 -19.37
N MET A 77 4.93 -13.86 -19.14
CA MET A 77 3.55 -13.41 -18.93
C MET A 77 2.99 -12.82 -20.22
N ASN A 78 1.75 -13.15 -20.56
CA ASN A 78 1.05 -12.48 -21.66
C ASN A 78 0.67 -11.06 -21.23
N PRO A 79 0.94 -10.02 -22.04
CA PRO A 79 0.53 -8.66 -21.72
C PRO A 79 -0.95 -8.49 -21.39
N ALA A 80 -1.84 -9.29 -21.99
CA ALA A 80 -3.26 -9.27 -21.70
C ALA A 80 -3.59 -9.70 -20.25
N ASP A 81 -2.71 -10.45 -19.59
CA ASP A 81 -2.90 -10.93 -18.21
C ASP A 81 -2.45 -9.92 -17.15
N TYR A 82 -1.72 -8.86 -17.51
CA TYR A 82 -1.17 -7.94 -16.49
C TYR A 82 -2.25 -7.29 -15.63
N LYS A 83 -3.32 -6.77 -16.25
CA LYS A 83 -4.41 -6.13 -15.51
C LYS A 83 -5.19 -7.14 -14.65
N PRO A 84 -5.68 -8.27 -15.20
CA PRO A 84 -6.33 -9.30 -14.39
C PRO A 84 -5.46 -9.84 -13.24
N MET A 85 -4.15 -10.03 -13.48
CA MET A 85 -3.21 -10.42 -12.43
C MET A 85 -3.13 -9.37 -11.32
N GLN A 86 -2.99 -8.07 -11.67
CA GLN A 86 -2.91 -7.00 -10.68
C GLN A 86 -4.19 -6.92 -9.84
N GLU A 87 -5.36 -7.11 -10.45
CA GLU A 87 -6.64 -7.15 -9.76
C GLU A 87 -6.72 -8.33 -8.77
N ALA A 88 -6.34 -9.53 -9.23
CA ALA A 88 -6.30 -10.72 -8.37
C ALA A 88 -5.30 -10.59 -7.21
N GLN A 89 -4.09 -10.08 -7.49
CA GLN A 89 -3.08 -9.82 -6.46
C GLN A 89 -3.56 -8.78 -5.45
N SER A 90 -4.14 -7.66 -5.92
CA SER A 90 -4.66 -6.62 -5.04
C SER A 90 -5.78 -7.13 -4.14
N ARG A 91 -6.64 -8.01 -4.66
CA ARG A 91 -7.70 -8.65 -3.88
C ARG A 91 -7.13 -9.58 -2.82
N LEU A 92 -6.17 -10.43 -3.20
CA LEU A 92 -5.48 -11.30 -2.26
C LEU A 92 -4.84 -10.47 -1.13
N ASP A 93 -4.05 -9.46 -1.49
CA ASP A 93 -3.35 -8.58 -0.56
C ASP A 93 -4.32 -7.93 0.43
N ALA A 94 -5.44 -7.37 -0.06
CA ALA A 94 -6.48 -6.79 0.80
C ALA A 94 -7.08 -7.79 1.79
N CYS A 95 -7.18 -9.06 1.40
CA CYS A 95 -7.72 -10.11 2.25
C CYS A 95 -6.73 -10.56 3.34
N ILE A 96 -5.44 -10.64 3.02
CA ILE A 96 -4.45 -11.23 3.92
C ILE A 96 -3.64 -10.20 4.73
N VAL A 97 -3.65 -8.93 4.35
CA VAL A 97 -2.84 -7.88 5.01
C VAL A 97 -3.14 -7.75 6.51
N LYS A 98 -4.38 -8.04 6.93
CA LYS A 98 -4.77 -8.05 8.36
C LYS A 98 -4.05 -9.12 9.20
N TYR A 99 -3.46 -10.12 8.55
CA TYR A 99 -2.67 -11.18 9.18
C TYR A 99 -1.16 -10.91 9.17
N ASP A 100 -0.70 -9.82 8.54
CA ASP A 100 0.71 -9.46 8.57
C ASP A 100 1.11 -9.05 10.00
N ALA A 101 2.12 -9.72 10.55
CA ALA A 101 2.56 -9.50 11.93
C ALA A 101 2.94 -8.04 12.23
N ARG A 102 3.47 -7.31 11.23
CA ARG A 102 3.88 -5.91 11.39
C ARG A 102 2.66 -5.00 11.44
N VAL A 103 1.64 -5.29 10.62
CA VAL A 103 0.33 -4.61 10.63
C VAL A 103 -0.43 -4.88 11.93
N ILE A 104 -0.43 -6.13 12.40
CA ILE A 104 -1.03 -6.52 13.69
C ILE A 104 -0.37 -5.77 14.84
N SER A 105 0.97 -5.78 14.89
CA SER A 105 1.73 -5.09 15.94
C SER A 105 1.46 -3.59 15.96
N TYR A 106 1.49 -2.94 14.79
CA TYR A 106 1.18 -1.51 14.68
C TYR A 106 -0.26 -1.19 15.09
N THR A 107 -1.22 -2.05 14.72
CA THR A 107 -2.62 -1.90 15.12
C THR A 107 -2.80 -2.05 16.64
N ALA A 108 -2.10 -3.01 17.26
CA ALA A 108 -2.15 -3.20 18.72
C ALA A 108 -1.59 -1.98 19.47
N LEU A 109 -0.48 -1.39 18.99
CA LEU A 109 0.09 -0.16 19.54
C LEU A 109 -0.89 1.02 19.40
N THR A 110 -1.55 1.13 18.26
CA THR A 110 -2.58 2.15 18.01
C THR A 110 -3.74 1.99 18.99
N THR A 111 -4.28 0.78 19.15
CA THR A 111 -5.35 0.50 20.11
C THR A 111 -4.93 0.83 21.55
N ALA A 112 -3.73 0.43 21.96
CA ALA A 112 -3.22 0.70 23.31
C ALA A 112 -3.10 2.22 23.58
N LEU A 113 -2.55 2.98 22.62
CA LEU A 113 -2.47 4.44 22.71
C LEU A 113 -3.87 5.08 22.82
N CYS A 114 -4.80 4.66 21.97
CA CYS A 114 -6.15 5.23 21.94
C CYS A 114 -6.99 4.85 23.17
N ALA A 115 -6.68 3.73 23.83
CA ALA A 115 -7.33 3.27 25.05
C ALA A 115 -6.87 4.04 26.32
N CYS A 116 -5.79 4.80 26.24
CA CYS A 116 -5.32 5.60 27.37
C CYS A 116 -6.36 6.63 27.82
N LYS A 117 -6.36 6.92 29.12
CA LYS A 117 -7.24 7.94 29.73
C LYS A 117 -6.51 9.24 30.06
N ASP A 118 -5.18 9.18 30.11
CA ASP A 118 -4.33 10.32 30.46
C ASP A 118 -3.05 10.34 29.63
N LYS A 119 -2.33 11.46 29.72
CA LYS A 119 -1.09 11.72 28.98
C LYS A 119 0.06 10.78 29.40
N LYS A 120 0.12 10.35 30.66
CA LYS A 120 1.20 9.50 31.17
C LYS A 120 1.10 8.09 30.57
N CYS A 121 -0.11 7.53 30.52
CA CYS A 121 -0.39 6.29 29.80
C CYS A 121 0.01 6.42 28.32
N ALA A 122 -0.41 7.51 27.67
CA ALA A 122 -0.15 7.70 26.25
C ALA A 122 1.37 7.84 25.94
N GLN A 123 2.15 8.47 26.81
CA GLN A 123 3.62 8.52 26.71
C GLN A 123 4.25 7.13 26.88
N ALA A 124 3.74 6.30 27.78
CA ALA A 124 4.24 4.93 27.91
C ALA A 124 3.92 4.10 26.65
N ALA A 125 2.71 4.24 26.10
CA ALA A 125 2.31 3.58 24.85
C ALA A 125 3.13 4.07 23.64
N SER A 126 3.50 5.36 23.59
CA SER A 126 4.26 5.92 22.46
C SER A 126 5.65 5.31 22.30
N ALA A 127 6.29 4.88 23.38
CA ALA A 127 7.60 4.20 23.32
C ALA A 127 7.54 2.90 22.48
N GLY A 128 6.38 2.24 22.45
CA GLY A 128 6.16 1.06 21.62
C GLY A 128 6.25 1.34 20.11
N PHE A 129 5.82 2.52 19.67
CA PHE A 129 5.95 2.93 18.26
C PHE A 129 7.40 3.14 17.84
N THR A 130 8.22 3.78 18.69
CA THR A 130 9.66 3.95 18.43
C THR A 130 10.36 2.59 18.35
N LYS A 131 10.01 1.65 19.25
CA LYS A 131 10.55 0.29 19.21
C LYS A 131 10.16 -0.43 17.93
N TRP A 132 8.88 -0.40 17.57
CA TRP A 132 8.37 -1.01 16.34
C TRP A 132 9.05 -0.43 15.09
N ALA A 133 9.25 0.89 15.04
CA ALA A 133 9.96 1.55 13.92
C ALA A 133 11.41 1.05 13.81
N LYS A 134 12.13 0.94 14.94
CA LYS A 134 13.49 0.37 14.98
C LYS A 134 13.52 -1.07 14.49
N GLU A 135 12.59 -1.91 14.95
CA GLU A 135 12.47 -3.31 14.51
C GLU A 135 12.20 -3.39 13.00
N LEU A 136 11.34 -2.49 12.48
CA LEU A 136 11.05 -2.42 11.05
C LEU A 136 12.27 -2.00 10.23
N THR A 137 13.03 -0.99 10.68
CA THR A 137 14.27 -0.57 10.01
C THR A 137 15.38 -1.63 10.07
N SER A 138 15.41 -2.44 11.14
CA SER A 138 16.36 -3.53 11.30
C SER A 138 15.97 -4.78 10.51
N ALA A 139 14.69 -4.91 10.14
CA ALA A 139 14.21 -6.02 9.32
C ALA A 139 14.79 -5.91 7.91
N LYS A 140 15.45 -6.97 7.44
CA LYS A 140 16.00 -7.05 6.07
C LYS A 140 14.92 -6.99 4.98
N LYS A 141 13.64 -7.22 5.34
CA LYS A 141 12.51 -7.25 4.41
C LYS A 141 11.64 -6.01 4.58
N ARG A 142 11.53 -5.23 3.51
CA ARG A 142 10.62 -4.07 3.45
C ARG A 142 9.15 -4.51 3.57
N LEU A 143 8.30 -3.58 4.00
CA LEU A 143 6.86 -3.72 3.83
C LEU A 143 6.53 -3.76 2.35
N ASP A 144 5.65 -4.66 1.95
CA ASP A 144 5.02 -4.56 0.64
C ASP A 144 4.02 -3.40 0.62
N LYS A 145 3.49 -3.11 -0.58
CA LYS A 145 2.57 -1.99 -0.81
C LYS A 145 1.31 -2.11 0.04
N SER A 146 0.76 -3.31 0.20
CA SER A 146 -0.49 -3.53 0.94
C SER A 146 -0.30 -3.30 2.43
N ALA A 147 0.77 -3.86 3.02
CA ALA A 147 1.12 -3.65 4.41
C ALA A 147 1.44 -2.17 4.70
N THR A 148 2.13 -1.50 3.77
CA THR A 148 2.39 -0.05 3.86
C THR A 148 1.08 0.75 3.88
N GLN A 149 0.15 0.48 2.97
CA GLN A 149 -1.15 1.15 2.93
C GLN A 149 -1.96 0.91 4.21
N ALA A 150 -1.97 -0.33 4.72
CA ALA A 150 -2.64 -0.65 5.98
C ALA A 150 -2.03 0.10 7.17
N ILE A 151 -0.70 0.17 7.25
CA ILE A 151 0.02 0.92 8.30
C ILE A 151 -0.24 2.41 8.19
N VAL A 152 -0.23 3.00 6.99
CA VAL A 152 -0.55 4.42 6.79
C VAL A 152 -1.97 4.73 7.25
N ALA A 153 -2.95 3.89 6.89
CA ALA A 153 -4.33 4.05 7.32
C ALA A 153 -4.47 3.96 8.86
N GLN A 154 -3.75 3.06 9.51
CA GLN A 154 -3.69 3.00 10.97
C GLN A 154 -2.93 4.19 11.57
N GLY A 155 -1.91 4.69 10.90
CA GLY A 155 -1.11 5.83 11.35
C GLY A 155 -1.92 7.12 11.44
N LEU A 156 -2.92 7.30 10.57
CA LEU A 156 -3.87 8.41 10.70
C LEU A 156 -4.71 8.31 11.99
N LYS A 157 -5.12 7.09 12.39
CA LYS A 157 -5.84 6.88 13.66
C LYS A 157 -4.91 7.08 14.85
N ALA A 158 -3.69 6.54 14.79
CA ALA A 158 -2.68 6.75 15.81
C ALA A 158 -2.39 8.24 16.02
N LYS A 159 -2.23 9.00 14.92
CA LYS A 159 -2.04 10.45 14.96
C LYS A 159 -3.17 11.16 15.70
N ALA A 160 -4.43 10.85 15.40
CA ALA A 160 -5.56 11.46 16.12
C ALA A 160 -5.50 11.18 17.63
N CYS A 161 -5.04 9.99 18.03
CA CYS A 161 -4.84 9.64 19.44
C CYS A 161 -3.62 10.36 20.05
N PHE A 162 -2.52 10.53 19.32
CA PHE A 162 -1.39 11.36 19.76
C PHE A 162 -1.81 12.82 20.00
N ASP A 163 -2.56 13.40 19.05
CA ASP A 163 -3.04 14.78 19.11
C ASP A 163 -3.97 14.97 20.33
N LYS A 164 -4.86 14.01 20.62
CA LYS A 164 -5.74 14.03 21.81
C LYS A 164 -4.98 14.22 23.12
N PHE A 165 -3.76 13.69 23.24
CA PHE A 165 -2.94 13.80 24.45
C PHE A 165 -1.87 14.90 24.39
N GLY A 166 -1.83 15.68 23.30
CA GLY A 166 -0.80 16.70 23.07
C GLY A 166 0.61 16.10 23.05
N LEU A 167 0.76 14.95 22.38
CA LEU A 167 2.03 14.25 22.23
C LEU A 167 2.55 14.35 20.80
N PRO A 168 3.87 14.45 20.60
CA PRO A 168 4.45 14.41 19.27
C PRO A 168 4.26 13.01 18.66
N VAL A 169 3.98 12.97 17.36
CA VAL A 169 3.99 11.71 16.59
C VAL A 169 5.45 11.27 16.41
N PRO A 170 5.82 10.04 16.80
CA PRO A 170 7.16 9.51 16.56
C PRO A 170 7.48 9.50 15.07
N GLN A 171 8.70 9.91 14.72
CA GLN A 171 9.24 9.85 13.34
C GLN A 171 9.96 8.52 13.07
#